data_AF-A0A2K8KLD6-F1
#
_entry.id   AF-A0A2K8KLD6-F1
#
_cell.length_a   1.000
_cell.length_b   1.000
_cell.length_c   1.000
_cell.angle_alpha   90.00
_cell.angle_beta   90.00
_cell.angle_gamma   90.00
#
_symmetry.space_group_name_H-M   'P 1'
#
loop_
_entity.id
_entity.type
_entity.pdbx_description
1 polymer ?
#
loop_
_entity_poly.entity_id
_entity_poly.type
_entity_poly.pdbx_seq_one_letter_code
_entity_poly.pdbx_strand_id
1 'polypeptide(L)'
;MTEIEKLLELNYTECCDYLIKKYDSVPGDYFLDEECTKKNTKITRGKEGLYIHHMDEDKAILLSTPDWARKNLFSYQTADRLVYCNLLEHLVLHIKIFEFPNADKNPGENVGVGGIYDFIFPELNDIYSGIQYKQPWKQKVVELVLPLKDDYLKCIKKLVDLDFNYPLLTSFVFNERAGIWNKKNNQKLFDEFTKLGVKR
;
A
#
# COMPACT_ATOMS: atom_id res chain seq x y z
N MET A 1 -18.92 12.20 2.54
CA MET A 1 -18.17 11.05 2.03
C MET A 1 -16.78 11.53 1.64
N THR A 2 -15.74 11.02 2.29
CA THR A 2 -14.34 11.27 1.94
C THR A 2 -13.95 10.48 0.69
N GLU A 3 -12.81 10.80 0.10
CA GLU A 3 -12.29 10.03 -1.04
C GLU A 3 -12.00 8.57 -0.66
N ILE A 4 -11.45 8.34 0.54
CA ILE A 4 -11.17 6.98 1.02
C ILE A 4 -12.45 6.19 1.24
N GLU A 5 -13.50 6.80 1.79
CA GLU A 5 -14.82 6.15 1.89
C GLU A 5 -15.34 5.73 0.51
N LYS A 6 -15.23 6.60 -0.49
CA LYS A 6 -15.62 6.28 -1.86
C LYS A 6 -14.79 5.10 -2.40
N LEU A 7 -13.47 5.11 -2.27
CA LEU A 7 -12.61 4.01 -2.73
C LEU A 7 -12.93 2.69 -1.99
N LEU A 8 -13.30 2.75 -0.72
CA LEU A 8 -13.75 1.59 0.05
C LEU A 8 -15.11 1.03 -0.40
N GLU A 9 -15.91 1.77 -1.18
CA GLU A 9 -17.16 1.28 -1.77
C GLU A 9 -16.95 0.68 -3.18
N LEU A 10 -15.93 1.13 -3.90
CA LEU A 10 -15.60 0.65 -5.24
C LEU A 10 -14.99 -0.76 -5.23
N ASN A 11 -15.05 -1.43 -6.38
CA ASN A 11 -14.21 -2.62 -6.61
C ASN A 11 -12.77 -2.22 -6.98
N TYR A 12 -11.87 -3.20 -7.03
CA TYR A 12 -10.45 -2.96 -7.27
C TYR A 12 -10.16 -2.26 -8.61
N THR A 13 -10.79 -2.71 -9.70
CA THR A 13 -10.62 -2.11 -11.03
C THR A 13 -11.11 -0.66 -11.03
N GLU A 14 -12.28 -0.40 -10.43
CA GLU A 14 -12.82 0.95 -10.30
C GLU A 14 -11.93 1.87 -9.46
N CYS A 15 -11.26 1.34 -8.43
CA CYS A 15 -10.27 2.09 -7.67
C CYS A 15 -9.08 2.49 -8.56
N CYS A 16 -8.55 1.55 -9.34
CA CYS A 16 -7.46 1.81 -10.28
C CYS A 16 -7.88 2.88 -11.32
N ASP A 17 -9.05 2.75 -11.94
CA ASP A 17 -9.57 3.71 -12.92
C ASP A 17 -9.74 5.11 -12.32
N TYR A 18 -10.26 5.18 -11.08
CA TYR A 18 -10.39 6.44 -10.35
C TYR A 18 -9.02 7.11 -10.12
N LEU A 19 -8.01 6.33 -9.69
CA LEU A 19 -6.68 6.85 -9.40
C LEU A 19 -5.90 7.23 -10.67
N ILE A 20 -6.07 6.49 -11.77
CA ILE A 20 -5.54 6.88 -13.09
C ILE A 20 -6.14 8.22 -13.52
N LYS A 21 -7.45 8.42 -13.35
CA LYS A 21 -8.08 9.71 -13.65
C LYS A 21 -7.60 10.84 -12.74
N LYS A 22 -7.27 10.53 -11.48
CA LYS A 22 -6.81 11.51 -10.50
C LYS A 22 -5.37 11.97 -10.73
N TYR A 23 -4.47 11.04 -11.05
CA TYR A 23 -3.04 11.28 -11.10
C TYR A 23 -2.43 11.19 -12.50
N ASP A 24 -3.24 10.97 -13.53
CA ASP A 24 -2.81 10.64 -14.89
C ASP A 24 -2.11 9.27 -14.99
N SER A 25 -1.98 8.78 -16.22
CA SER A 25 -1.29 7.52 -16.53
C SER A 25 0.20 7.60 -16.20
N VAL A 26 0.78 6.46 -15.79
CA VAL A 26 2.22 6.33 -15.60
C VAL A 26 2.90 6.44 -16.99
N PRO A 27 3.96 7.26 -17.16
CA PRO A 27 4.48 7.57 -18.49
C PRO A 27 5.46 6.52 -19.05
N GLY A 28 5.68 5.41 -18.36
CA GLY A 28 6.57 4.34 -18.81
C GLY A 28 6.56 3.14 -17.89
N ASP A 29 7.17 2.06 -18.36
CA ASP A 29 7.21 0.77 -17.67
C ASP A 29 8.02 0.84 -16.38
N TYR A 30 7.65 -0.01 -15.41
CA TYR A 30 8.27 -0.04 -14.09
C TYR A 30 9.73 -0.54 -14.14
N PHE A 31 9.98 -1.57 -14.95
CA PHE A 31 11.33 -2.02 -15.31
C PHE A 31 11.65 -1.63 -16.76
N LEU A 32 12.93 -1.36 -17.05
CA LEU A 32 13.41 -0.95 -18.37
C LEU A 32 13.76 -2.14 -19.29
N ASP A 33 13.65 -3.36 -18.77
CA ASP A 33 14.03 -4.60 -19.45
C ASP A 33 13.16 -5.77 -18.96
N GLU A 34 12.92 -6.74 -19.84
CA GLU A 34 12.07 -7.92 -19.57
C GLU A 34 12.60 -8.77 -18.41
N GLU A 35 13.92 -8.78 -18.22
CA GLU A 35 14.60 -9.46 -17.11
C GLU A 35 14.45 -8.72 -15.77
N CYS A 36 13.69 -7.62 -15.74
CA CYS A 36 13.40 -6.80 -14.56
C CYS A 36 14.67 -6.42 -13.76
N THR A 37 15.78 -6.16 -14.46
CA THR A 37 17.08 -5.86 -13.83
C THR A 37 17.24 -4.39 -13.50
N LYS A 38 16.59 -3.49 -14.25
CA LYS A 38 16.73 -2.04 -14.07
C LYS A 38 15.38 -1.37 -13.85
N LYS A 39 15.16 -0.83 -12.65
CA LYS A 39 13.98 0.00 -12.35
C LYS A 39 14.01 1.32 -13.11
N ASN A 40 12.86 1.75 -13.61
CA ASN A 40 12.69 3.05 -14.22
C ASN A 40 12.52 4.13 -13.16
N THR A 41 13.58 4.88 -12.86
CA THR A 41 13.52 5.94 -11.85
C THR A 41 12.84 7.21 -12.36
N LYS A 42 12.66 7.36 -13.68
CA LYS A 42 12.08 8.56 -14.31
C LYS A 42 10.57 8.67 -14.13
N ILE A 43 9.89 7.56 -13.85
CA ILE A 43 8.45 7.51 -13.61
C ILE A 43 8.10 7.74 -12.13
N THR A 44 9.09 7.93 -11.25
CA THR A 44 8.81 8.09 -9.82
C THR A 44 8.25 9.48 -9.50
N ARG A 45 7.20 9.53 -8.68
CA ARG A 45 6.57 10.78 -8.18
C ARG A 45 6.73 10.94 -6.67
N GLY A 46 7.85 10.47 -6.12
CA GLY A 46 8.14 10.56 -4.69
C GLY A 46 8.22 12.01 -4.17
N LYS A 47 8.57 12.98 -5.02
CA LYS A 47 8.53 14.41 -4.66
C LYS A 47 7.13 14.93 -4.37
N GLU A 48 6.11 14.21 -4.83
CA GLU A 48 4.70 14.48 -4.57
C GLU A 48 4.15 13.57 -3.46
N GLY A 49 4.98 12.70 -2.85
CA GLY A 49 4.53 11.74 -1.84
C GLY A 49 3.75 10.55 -2.42
N LEU A 50 3.86 10.31 -3.73
CA LEU A 50 3.15 9.23 -4.42
C LEU A 50 4.02 7.98 -4.61
N TYR A 51 3.35 6.84 -4.57
CA TYR A 51 3.85 5.50 -4.88
C TYR A 51 3.30 5.05 -6.23
N ILE A 52 3.95 4.04 -6.81
CA ILE A 52 3.43 3.28 -7.95
C ILE A 52 2.92 1.96 -7.41
N HIS A 53 1.67 1.63 -7.73
CA HIS A 53 1.04 0.35 -7.49
C HIS A 53 0.95 -0.43 -8.81
N HIS A 54 1.23 -1.73 -8.76
CA HIS A 54 1.08 -2.60 -9.94
C HIS A 54 -0.33 -3.15 -9.94
N MET A 55 -1.09 -2.90 -11.01
CA MET A 55 -2.47 -3.35 -11.11
C MET A 55 -2.59 -4.87 -11.05
N ASP A 56 -1.58 -5.60 -11.51
CA ASP A 56 -1.52 -7.07 -11.46
C ASP A 56 -1.07 -7.65 -10.09
N GLU A 57 -0.90 -6.82 -9.05
CA GLU A 57 -0.70 -7.33 -7.69
C GLU A 57 -1.95 -8.04 -7.12
N ASP A 58 -3.09 -7.97 -7.83
CA ASP A 58 -4.26 -8.81 -7.61
C ASP A 58 -4.06 -10.26 -8.09
N LYS A 59 -3.07 -10.52 -8.95
CA LYS A 59 -2.72 -11.84 -9.48
C LYS A 59 -1.40 -12.37 -8.93
N ALA A 60 -0.41 -11.51 -8.68
CA ALA A 60 0.93 -11.92 -8.28
C ALA A 60 1.54 -11.00 -7.21
N ILE A 61 2.27 -11.54 -6.24
CA ILE A 61 2.84 -10.73 -5.16
C ILE A 61 4.19 -10.10 -5.52
N LEU A 62 4.49 -8.97 -4.86
CA LEU A 62 5.82 -8.34 -4.84
C LEU A 62 6.34 -7.95 -6.23
N LEU A 63 5.47 -7.50 -7.14
CA LEU A 63 5.83 -7.13 -8.51
C LEU A 63 6.84 -5.97 -8.58
N SER A 64 6.97 -5.19 -7.50
CA SER A 64 8.02 -4.18 -7.36
C SER A 64 9.43 -4.74 -7.07
N THR A 65 9.56 -6.04 -6.80
CA THR A 65 10.82 -6.73 -6.45
C THR A 65 11.32 -7.58 -7.62
N PRO A 66 12.57 -7.38 -8.10
CA PRO A 66 13.10 -8.06 -9.29
C PRO A 66 12.91 -9.59 -9.32
N ASP A 67 13.18 -10.27 -8.20
CA ASP A 67 13.11 -11.73 -8.13
C ASP A 67 11.68 -12.29 -8.24
N TRP A 68 10.68 -11.48 -7.92
CA TRP A 68 9.27 -11.83 -8.04
C TRP A 68 8.70 -11.37 -9.38
N ALA A 69 9.07 -10.18 -9.83
CA ALA A 69 8.68 -9.64 -11.14
C ALA A 69 9.07 -10.58 -12.28
N ARG A 70 10.30 -11.10 -12.30
CA ARG A 70 10.80 -12.05 -13.32
C ARG A 70 10.04 -13.37 -13.42
N LYS A 71 9.29 -13.76 -12.38
CA LYS A 71 8.50 -15.00 -12.37
C LYS A 71 7.13 -14.81 -13.02
N ASN A 72 6.80 -13.58 -13.40
CA ASN A 72 5.51 -13.19 -13.94
C ASN A 72 5.69 -12.56 -15.33
N LEU A 73 4.57 -12.31 -16.01
CA LEU A 73 4.60 -11.70 -17.33
C LEU A 73 5.17 -10.28 -17.27
N PHE A 74 6.07 -9.95 -18.19
CA PHE A 74 6.59 -8.58 -18.29
C PHE A 74 5.48 -7.55 -18.57
N SER A 75 4.37 -7.98 -19.20
CA SER A 75 3.19 -7.13 -19.37
C SER A 75 2.63 -6.60 -18.05
N TYR A 76 2.88 -7.23 -16.89
CA TYR A 76 2.47 -6.70 -15.59
C TYR A 76 3.30 -5.48 -15.13
N GLN A 77 4.39 -5.20 -15.84
CA GLN A 77 5.31 -4.11 -15.58
C GLN A 77 5.09 -2.92 -16.53
N THR A 78 4.21 -3.05 -17.52
CA THR A 78 4.00 -2.01 -18.54
C THR A 78 3.22 -0.82 -17.99
N ALA A 79 3.47 0.35 -18.56
CA ALA A 79 2.93 1.63 -18.10
C ALA A 79 1.40 1.65 -17.88
N ASP A 80 0.65 0.96 -18.73
CA ASP A 80 -0.81 0.83 -18.68
C ASP A 80 -1.33 -0.14 -17.59
N ARG A 81 -0.40 -0.84 -16.92
CA ARG A 81 -0.66 -1.74 -15.78
C ARG A 81 -0.18 -1.15 -14.46
N LEU A 82 0.13 0.14 -14.43
CA LEU A 82 0.61 0.87 -13.26
C LEU A 82 -0.33 2.01 -12.91
N VAL A 83 -0.44 2.31 -11.61
CA VAL A 83 -1.22 3.44 -11.12
C VAL A 83 -0.47 4.19 -10.02
N TYR A 84 -0.60 5.52 -10.00
CA TYR A 84 -0.11 6.33 -8.89
C TYR A 84 -1.11 6.36 -7.74
N CYS A 85 -0.60 6.34 -6.50
CA CYS A 85 -1.40 6.47 -5.30
C CYS A 85 -0.57 7.03 -4.14
N ASN A 86 -1.20 7.75 -3.22
CA ASN A 86 -0.60 8.04 -1.91
C ASN A 86 -0.63 6.78 -1.02
N LEU A 87 0.02 6.82 0.15
CA LEU A 87 0.18 5.64 1.00
C LEU A 87 -1.15 5.08 1.53
N LEU A 88 -2.16 5.93 1.79
CA LEU A 88 -3.46 5.48 2.28
C LEU A 88 -4.34 4.92 1.15
N GLU A 89 -4.29 5.52 -0.04
CA GLU A 89 -4.90 4.94 -1.25
C GLU A 89 -4.28 3.59 -1.59
N HIS A 90 -2.96 3.45 -1.45
CA HIS A 90 -2.26 2.19 -1.63
C HIS A 90 -2.77 1.12 -0.66
N LEU A 91 -3.02 1.48 0.61
CA LEU A 91 -3.65 0.57 1.56
C LEU A 91 -5.02 0.12 1.06
N VAL A 92 -5.85 1.03 0.55
CA VAL A 92 -7.18 0.69 0.03
C VAL A 92 -7.08 -0.28 -1.14
N LEU A 93 -6.14 -0.09 -2.08
CA LEU A 93 -5.92 -1.03 -3.18
C LEU A 93 -5.63 -2.45 -2.67
N HIS A 94 -4.74 -2.60 -1.69
CA HIS A 94 -4.46 -3.92 -1.11
C HIS A 94 -5.62 -4.48 -0.28
N ILE A 95 -6.42 -3.64 0.39
CA ILE A 95 -7.68 -4.07 1.04
C ILE A 95 -8.63 -4.64 0.00
N LYS A 96 -8.74 -4.02 -1.18
CA LYS A 96 -9.64 -4.47 -2.25
C LYS A 96 -9.18 -5.76 -2.91
N ILE A 97 -7.88 -5.94 -3.07
CA ILE A 97 -7.31 -7.22 -3.51
C ILE A 97 -7.60 -8.33 -2.48
N PHE A 98 -7.48 -8.03 -1.18
CA PHE A 98 -7.81 -8.99 -0.13
C PHE A 98 -9.31 -9.31 -0.07
N GLU A 99 -10.17 -8.31 -0.21
CA GLU A 99 -11.63 -8.45 -0.19
C GLU A 99 -12.13 -9.30 -1.37
N PHE A 100 -11.56 -9.10 -2.55
CA PHE A 100 -11.94 -9.77 -3.79
C PHE A 100 -10.70 -10.25 -4.55
N PRO A 101 -10.04 -11.34 -4.12
CA PRO A 101 -8.85 -11.85 -4.77
C PRO A 101 -9.15 -12.28 -6.20
N ASN A 102 -8.25 -11.99 -7.14
CA ASN A 102 -8.42 -12.37 -8.53
C ASN A 102 -8.48 -13.91 -8.67
N ALA A 103 -9.38 -14.41 -9.51
CA ALA A 103 -9.51 -15.84 -9.79
C ALA A 103 -8.26 -16.43 -10.45
N ASP A 104 -7.54 -15.62 -11.23
CA ASP A 104 -6.34 -16.00 -11.97
C ASP A 104 -5.05 -15.76 -11.17
N LYS A 105 -5.14 -15.57 -9.85
CA LYS A 105 -3.96 -15.39 -9.02
C LYS A 105 -3.05 -16.62 -9.01
N ASN A 106 -1.75 -16.38 -8.85
CA ASN A 106 -0.75 -17.42 -8.77
C ASN A 106 -1.08 -18.42 -7.64
N PRO A 107 -1.00 -19.74 -7.91
CA PRO A 107 -1.26 -20.76 -6.90
C PRO A 107 -0.35 -20.59 -5.67
N GLY A 108 -0.98 -20.59 -4.48
CA GLY A 108 -0.26 -20.47 -3.21
C GLY A 108 0.11 -19.03 -2.82
N GLU A 109 -0.25 -18.02 -3.62
CA GLU A 109 -0.01 -16.63 -3.28
C GLU A 109 -1.21 -15.97 -2.58
N ASN A 110 -0.92 -15.30 -1.46
CA ASN A 110 -1.88 -14.50 -0.69
C ASN A 110 -1.78 -13.03 -1.12
N VAL A 111 -2.36 -12.72 -2.28
CA VAL A 111 -2.43 -11.36 -2.85
C VAL A 111 -3.08 -10.37 -1.87
N GLY A 112 -2.63 -9.11 -1.89
CA GLY A 112 -3.09 -8.03 -1.00
C GLY A 112 -2.54 -8.11 0.44
N VAL A 113 -2.42 -9.31 1.03
CA VAL A 113 -2.05 -9.50 2.44
C VAL A 113 -0.68 -8.92 2.78
N GLY A 114 0.36 -9.28 2.01
CA GLY A 114 1.72 -8.82 2.28
C GLY A 114 1.86 -7.29 2.14
N GLY A 115 1.18 -6.70 1.15
CA GLY A 115 1.13 -5.24 1.00
C GLY A 115 0.56 -4.53 2.22
N ILE A 116 -0.54 -5.04 2.78
CA ILE A 116 -1.13 -4.55 4.03
C ILE A 116 -0.17 -4.76 5.20
N TYR A 117 0.12 -6.02 5.52
CA TYR A 117 0.72 -6.43 6.79
C TYR A 117 2.21 -6.12 6.90
N ASP A 118 2.99 -6.37 5.85
CA ASP A 118 4.45 -6.25 5.91
C ASP A 118 4.94 -4.83 5.63
N PHE A 119 4.18 -4.04 4.86
CA PHE A 119 4.65 -2.77 4.32
C PHE A 119 3.81 -1.55 4.72
N ILE A 120 2.57 -1.47 4.23
CA ILE A 120 1.81 -0.21 4.24
C ILE A 120 1.26 0.09 5.64
N PHE A 121 0.62 -0.89 6.26
CA PHE A 121 -0.02 -0.72 7.56
C PHE A 121 0.99 -0.39 8.69
N PRO A 122 2.14 -1.10 8.81
CA PRO A 122 3.15 -0.75 9.79
C PRO A 122 3.74 0.65 9.59
N GLU A 123 3.88 1.11 8.34
CA GLU A 123 4.35 2.46 8.06
C GLU A 123 3.32 3.51 8.49
N LEU A 124 2.04 3.32 8.17
CA LEU A 124 0.96 4.21 8.62
C LEU A 124 0.87 4.26 10.15
N ASN A 125 1.08 3.14 10.84
CA ASN A 125 1.12 3.12 12.31
C ASN A 125 2.21 4.03 12.87
N ASP A 126 3.42 3.95 12.31
CA ASP A 126 4.52 4.79 12.74
C ASP A 126 4.25 6.27 12.44
N ILE A 127 3.67 6.58 11.26
CA ILE A 127 3.27 7.93 10.85
C ILE A 127 2.25 8.53 11.82
N TYR A 128 1.13 7.85 12.06
CA TYR A 128 0.08 8.36 12.96
C TYR A 128 0.48 8.36 14.44
N SER A 129 1.58 7.69 14.77
CA SER A 129 2.19 7.72 16.11
C SER A 129 3.28 8.78 16.24
N GLY A 130 3.62 9.49 15.15
CA GLY A 130 4.44 10.69 15.17
C GLY A 130 5.90 10.52 14.73
N ILE A 131 6.24 9.43 14.02
CA ILE A 131 7.60 9.28 13.47
C ILE A 131 7.99 10.49 12.61
N GLN A 132 9.25 10.91 12.72
CA GLN A 132 9.81 12.02 11.94
C GLN A 132 10.81 11.49 10.92
N TYR A 133 10.42 11.45 9.65
CA TYR A 133 11.32 11.07 8.57
C TYR A 133 12.25 12.21 8.17
N LYS A 134 13.51 11.87 7.86
CA LYS A 134 14.51 12.82 7.35
C LYS A 134 14.47 12.96 5.84
N GLN A 135 13.97 11.95 5.13
CA GLN A 135 13.96 11.92 3.68
C GLN A 135 12.85 12.85 3.15
N PRO A 136 13.14 13.82 2.25
CA PRO A 136 12.14 14.78 1.79
C PRO A 136 10.91 14.14 1.14
N TRP A 137 11.10 13.06 0.38
CA TRP A 137 9.99 12.35 -0.25
C TRP A 137 9.08 11.66 0.79
N LYS A 138 9.62 11.12 1.88
CA LYS A 138 8.83 10.56 2.99
C LYS A 138 8.09 11.65 3.77
N GLN A 139 8.69 12.83 3.93
CA GLN A 139 7.99 13.98 4.52
C GLN A 139 6.75 14.34 3.68
N LYS A 140 6.85 14.30 2.35
CA LYS A 140 5.70 14.48 1.46
C LYS A 140 4.64 13.38 1.59
N VAL A 141 5.04 12.12 1.78
CA VAL A 141 4.10 11.04 2.11
C VAL A 141 3.34 11.37 3.41
N VAL A 142 4.06 11.78 4.47
CA VAL A 142 3.44 12.16 5.76
C VAL A 142 2.48 13.34 5.59
N GLU A 143 2.88 14.40 4.88
CA GLU A 143 2.02 15.57 4.62
C GLU A 143 0.68 15.17 3.97
N LEU A 144 0.70 14.21 3.04
CA LEU A 144 -0.52 13.76 2.35
C LEU A 144 -1.44 12.92 3.23
N VAL A 145 -0.90 12.03 4.07
CA VAL A 145 -1.73 11.09 4.84
C VAL A 145 -2.07 11.56 6.24
N LEU A 146 -1.25 12.42 6.86
CA LEU A 146 -1.46 12.85 8.25
C LEU A 146 -2.86 13.46 8.51
N PRO A 147 -3.44 14.27 7.59
CA PRO A 147 -4.81 14.78 7.75
C PRO A 147 -5.90 13.71 7.66
N LEU A 148 -5.58 12.50 7.21
CA LEU A 148 -6.54 11.43 6.88
C LEU A 148 -6.67 10.37 7.98
N LYS A 149 -6.35 10.71 9.25
CA LYS A 149 -6.40 9.76 10.37
C LYS A 149 -7.76 9.07 10.49
N ASP A 150 -8.86 9.81 10.39
CA ASP A 150 -10.21 9.24 10.48
C ASP A 150 -10.49 8.25 9.35
N ASP A 151 -10.00 8.52 8.14
CA ASP A 151 -10.12 7.62 7.00
C ASP A 151 -9.26 6.37 7.18
N TYR A 152 -8.08 6.51 7.78
CA TYR A 152 -7.26 5.35 8.17
C TYR A 152 -7.98 4.45 9.18
N LEU A 153 -8.66 5.02 10.19
CA LEU A 153 -9.48 4.25 11.13
C LEU A 153 -10.64 3.52 10.44
N LYS A 154 -11.20 4.07 9.35
CA LYS A 154 -12.20 3.37 8.52
C LYS A 154 -11.58 2.19 7.76
N CYS A 155 -10.37 2.33 7.22
CA CYS A 155 -9.64 1.20 6.62
C CYS A 155 -9.41 0.06 7.64
N ILE A 156 -9.08 0.41 8.89
CA ILE A 156 -8.92 -0.57 9.97
C ILE A 156 -10.25 -1.27 10.27
N LYS A 157 -11.33 -0.50 10.40
CA LYS A 157 -12.66 -1.06 10.62
C LYS A 157 -13.06 -2.00 9.50
N LYS A 158 -12.79 -1.63 8.25
CA LYS A 158 -13.03 -2.49 7.08
C LYS A 158 -12.25 -3.80 7.17
N LEU A 159 -10.96 -3.76 7.54
CA LEU A 159 -10.15 -4.98 7.73
C LEU A 159 -10.71 -5.88 8.84
N VAL A 160 -11.17 -5.29 9.95
CA VAL A 160 -11.85 -6.04 11.02
C VAL A 160 -13.12 -6.71 10.51
N ASP A 161 -13.93 -6.00 9.72
CA ASP A 161 -15.18 -6.52 9.14
C ASP A 161 -14.95 -7.62 8.09
N LEU A 162 -13.76 -7.65 7.48
CA LEU A 162 -13.34 -8.70 6.56
C LEU A 162 -12.62 -9.87 7.27
N ASP A 163 -12.65 -9.92 8.61
CA ASP A 163 -11.94 -10.93 9.41
C ASP A 163 -10.44 -11.05 9.06
N PHE A 164 -9.78 -9.91 8.82
CA PHE A 164 -8.35 -9.89 8.51
C PHE A 164 -7.52 -10.35 9.73
N ASN A 165 -7.09 -11.61 9.71
CA ASN A 165 -6.46 -12.29 10.85
C ASN A 165 -4.91 -12.18 10.88
N TYR A 166 -4.33 -11.16 10.22
CA TYR A 166 -2.90 -10.87 10.29
C TYR A 166 -2.61 -9.76 11.30
N PRO A 167 -1.42 -9.73 11.94
CA PRO A 167 -1.16 -8.79 13.02
C PRO A 167 -1.18 -7.31 12.57
N LEU A 168 -2.12 -6.52 13.05
CA LEU A 168 -2.18 -5.08 12.76
C LEU A 168 -1.41 -4.23 13.78
N LEU A 169 -1.09 -4.77 14.96
CA LEU A 169 -0.33 -4.07 16.00
C LEU A 169 1.18 -4.13 15.73
N THR A 170 1.60 -3.49 14.63
CA THR A 170 2.96 -3.57 14.07
C THR A 170 3.61 -2.19 13.88
N SER A 171 4.93 -2.20 13.74
CA SER A 171 5.75 -1.05 13.39
C SER A 171 6.58 -1.42 12.17
N PHE A 172 7.01 -0.45 11.38
CA PHE A 172 7.65 -0.73 10.10
C PHE A 172 9.04 -1.33 10.31
N VAL A 173 9.26 -2.52 9.75
CA VAL A 173 10.46 -3.34 10.02
C VAL A 173 11.78 -2.59 9.77
N PHE A 174 11.81 -1.70 8.77
CA PHE A 174 13.01 -0.91 8.47
C PHE A 174 13.28 0.16 9.54
N ASN A 175 12.24 0.75 10.13
CA ASN A 175 12.39 1.69 11.23
C ASN A 175 12.87 0.98 12.50
N GLU A 176 12.33 -0.22 12.77
CA GLU A 176 12.76 -1.07 13.89
C GLU A 176 14.23 -1.48 13.75
N ARG A 177 14.62 -1.99 12.58
CA ARG A 177 16.00 -2.41 12.30
C ARG A 177 16.99 -1.25 12.36
N ALA A 178 16.57 -0.05 11.99
CA ALA A 178 17.39 1.14 12.09
C ALA A 178 17.46 1.72 13.53
N GLY A 179 16.69 1.18 14.48
CA GLY A 179 16.60 1.69 15.84
C GLY A 179 15.95 3.06 15.96
N ILE A 180 15.19 3.48 14.94
CA ILE A 180 14.58 4.82 14.86
C ILE A 180 13.21 4.84 15.54
N TRP A 181 12.45 3.76 15.40
CA TRP A 181 11.07 3.64 15.87
C TRP A 181 10.73 2.19 16.15
N ASN A 182 9.78 1.91 17.05
CA ASN A 182 9.30 0.55 17.29
C ASN A 182 7.86 0.52 17.81
N LYS A 183 7.32 -0.69 17.96
CA LYS A 183 5.93 -0.92 18.41
C LYS A 183 5.55 -0.20 19.71
N LYS A 184 6.48 0.04 20.65
CA LYS A 184 6.16 0.75 21.90
C LYS A 184 5.75 2.19 21.64
N ASN A 185 6.30 2.82 20.60
CA ASN A 185 5.94 4.18 20.21
C ASN A 185 4.48 4.26 19.70
N ASN A 186 3.93 3.15 19.19
CA ASN A 186 2.60 3.08 18.60
C ASN A 186 1.49 2.72 19.62
N GLN A 187 1.82 2.57 20.91
CA GLN A 187 0.90 2.00 21.88
C GLN A 187 -0.43 2.77 22.00
N LYS A 188 -0.39 4.10 21.96
CA LYS A 188 -1.61 4.92 22.01
C LYS A 188 -2.54 4.64 20.82
N LEU A 189 -1.97 4.50 19.63
CA LEU A 189 -2.71 4.18 18.42
C LEU A 189 -3.27 2.75 18.47
N PHE A 190 -2.52 1.79 19.02
CA PHE A 190 -2.99 0.42 19.21
C PHE A 190 -4.17 0.31 20.17
N ASP A 191 -4.24 1.17 21.18
CA ASP A 191 -5.39 1.24 22.08
C ASP A 191 -6.64 1.77 21.34
N GLU A 192 -6.48 2.65 20.33
CA GLU A 192 -7.57 3.03 19.42
C GLU A 192 -8.02 1.85 18.55
N PHE A 193 -7.08 1.07 18.00
CA PHE A 193 -7.40 -0.10 17.16
C PHE A 193 -8.14 -1.19 17.92
N THR A 194 -7.76 -1.41 19.18
CA THR A 194 -8.44 -2.40 20.04
C THR A 194 -9.92 -2.04 20.23
N LYS A 195 -10.25 -0.74 20.31
CA LYS A 195 -11.65 -0.26 20.37
C LYS A 195 -12.42 -0.50 19.07
N LEU A 196 -11.72 -0.65 17.95
CA LEU A 196 -12.30 -0.97 16.64
C LEU A 196 -12.43 -2.49 16.39
N GLY A 197 -11.99 -3.33 17.33
CA GLY A 197 -12.09 -4.79 17.24
C GLY A 197 -10.81 -5.51 16.79
N VAL A 198 -9.70 -4.80 16.65
CA VAL A 198 -8.40 -5.43 16.37
C VAL A 198 -7.97 -6.27 17.58
N LYS A 199 -7.69 -7.56 17.35
CA LYS A 199 -7.24 -8.50 18.38
C LYS A 199 -5.77 -8.23 18.74
N ARG A 200 -5.44 -8.41 20.02
CA ARG A 200 -4.07 -8.33 20.55
C ARG A 200 -3.29 -9.61 20.31
#